data_AF-A0A9P4JVK6-F1
#
_entry.id   AF-A0A9P4JVK6-F1
#
_cell.length_a   1.000
_cell.length_b   1.000
_cell.length_c   1.000
_cell.angle_alpha   90.00
_cell.angle_beta   90.00
_cell.angle_gamma   90.00
#
_symmetry.space_group_name_H-M   'P 1'
#
loop_
_entity.id
_entity.type
_entity.pdbx_description
1 polymer ?
#
loop_
_entity_poly.entity_id
_entity_poly.type
_entity_poly.pdbx_seq_one_letter_code
_entity_poly.pdbx_strand_id
1 'polypeptide(L)'
;MRISILIPTTTLLLGAATALTKGDTPNFPDWHPAPSKSVRGPCPGLNTLANHGFIPHDGKNITIFNLTSALISVYNIAQPLADELAGGALKVSHDPGAGVFDLSDLNKHNIIEHDGSLTREDYNVANGDVHTFHPRLFRQFLGYLGDSGCVDLLAVARARWGRIQKEKERDSKFVFGAQQRYFSLSESASYWMLLKDPKTGKVPLEWVKIFFEQERLPFEKGWLPPNPAVTKETLADVIKQIALLTPEDKASKS
;
A
#
# COMPACT_ATOMS: atom_id res chain seq x y z
N MET A 1 -44.98 -42.38 30.93
CA MET A 1 -44.74 -41.53 29.75
C MET A 1 -43.27 -41.12 29.78
N ARG A 2 -42.39 -41.80 29.02
CA ARG A 2 -40.95 -41.52 28.98
C ARG A 2 -40.71 -40.54 27.83
N ILE A 3 -40.27 -39.32 28.13
CA ILE A 3 -39.88 -38.33 27.13
C ILE A 3 -38.41 -38.59 26.78
N SER A 4 -38.17 -39.20 25.62
CA SER A 4 -36.83 -39.33 25.04
C SER A 4 -36.48 -38.03 24.34
N ILE A 5 -35.53 -37.27 24.88
CA ILE A 5 -34.99 -36.06 24.24
C ILE A 5 -33.90 -36.50 23.27
N LEU A 6 -34.16 -36.39 21.97
CA LEU A 6 -33.17 -36.54 20.91
C LEU A 6 -32.35 -35.25 20.81
N ILE A 7 -31.06 -35.32 21.15
CA ILE A 7 -30.10 -34.23 20.94
C ILE A 7 -29.57 -34.37 19.50
N PRO A 8 -29.70 -33.35 18.63
CA PRO A 8 -29.16 -33.42 17.28
C PRO A 8 -27.63 -33.29 17.35
N THR A 9 -26.92 -34.34 16.95
CA THR A 9 -25.47 -34.26 16.70
C THR A 9 -25.24 -33.44 15.44
N THR A 10 -24.96 -32.15 15.61
CA THR A 10 -24.49 -31.28 14.52
C THR A 10 -23.05 -31.66 14.22
N THR A 11 -22.82 -32.37 13.13
CA THR A 11 -21.47 -32.63 12.62
C THR A 11 -20.88 -31.30 12.16
N LEU A 12 -20.00 -30.72 12.98
CA LEU A 12 -19.20 -29.55 12.62
C LEU A 12 -18.23 -29.99 11.51
N LEU A 13 -18.56 -29.71 10.25
CA LEU A 13 -17.59 -29.78 9.16
C LEU A 13 -16.54 -28.70 9.43
N LEU A 14 -15.42 -29.11 10.02
CA LEU A 14 -14.19 -28.32 9.99
C LEU A 14 -13.80 -28.19 8.52
N GLY A 15 -14.09 -27.02 7.94
CA GLY A 15 -13.55 -26.63 6.65
C GLY A 15 -12.04 -26.74 6.75
N ALA A 16 -11.44 -27.70 6.05
CA ALA A 16 -10.01 -27.78 5.91
C ALA A 16 -9.57 -26.49 5.21
N ALA A 17 -8.91 -25.60 5.96
CA ALA A 17 -8.13 -24.53 5.36
C ALA A 17 -7.05 -25.22 4.54
N THR A 18 -7.25 -25.29 3.22
CA THR A 18 -6.21 -25.70 2.29
C THR A 18 -5.09 -24.68 2.39
N ALA A 19 -4.03 -25.03 3.12
CA ALA A 19 -2.77 -24.32 3.06
C ALA A 19 -2.32 -24.29 1.59
N LEU A 20 -2.06 -23.10 1.07
CA LEU A 20 -1.50 -22.91 -0.27
C LEU A 20 -0.24 -23.76 -0.38
N THR A 21 -0.24 -24.68 -1.34
CA THR A 21 0.92 -25.55 -1.55
C THR A 21 2.06 -24.74 -2.14
N LYS A 22 3.29 -25.16 -1.83
CA LYS A 22 4.57 -24.55 -2.18
C LYS A 22 4.83 -24.30 -3.69
N GLY A 23 3.85 -24.54 -4.57
CA GLY A 23 3.89 -24.33 -6.01
C GLY A 23 3.16 -23.06 -6.51
N ASP A 24 2.42 -22.35 -5.65
CA ASP A 24 1.61 -21.18 -6.06
C ASP A 24 2.26 -19.83 -5.77
N THR A 25 3.58 -19.78 -5.55
CA THR A 25 4.26 -18.47 -5.51
C THR A 25 4.19 -17.86 -6.91
N PRO A 26 3.58 -16.66 -7.09
CA PRO A 26 3.53 -16.01 -8.38
C PRO A 26 4.92 -15.96 -9.02
N ASN A 27 5.01 -16.12 -10.34
CA ASN A 27 6.27 -15.91 -11.03
C ASN A 27 6.60 -14.42 -10.95
N PHE A 28 7.56 -14.11 -10.10
CA PHE A 28 7.98 -12.78 -9.74
C PHE A 28 9.14 -12.12 -10.52
N PRO A 29 9.82 -12.78 -11.49
CA PRO A 29 10.91 -12.18 -12.27
C PRO A 29 10.40 -11.35 -13.46
N ASP A 30 9.12 -11.41 -13.83
CA ASP A 30 8.55 -10.79 -15.03
C ASP A 30 8.29 -9.28 -14.86
N TRP A 31 9.30 -8.53 -14.40
CA TRP A 31 9.23 -7.07 -14.33
C TRP A 31 9.59 -6.45 -15.66
N HIS A 32 8.72 -5.56 -16.15
CA HIS A 32 8.99 -4.70 -17.28
C HIS A 32 8.60 -3.25 -16.97
N PRO A 33 9.35 -2.26 -17.50
CA PRO A 33 8.95 -0.87 -17.37
C PRO A 33 7.61 -0.63 -18.07
N ALA A 34 6.90 0.42 -17.63
CA ALA A 34 5.61 0.80 -18.22
C ALA A 34 5.73 0.99 -19.75
N PRO A 35 4.88 0.32 -20.56
CA PRO A 35 4.92 0.43 -22.02
C PRO A 35 4.57 1.84 -22.50
N SER A 36 4.90 2.15 -23.76
CA SER A 36 4.42 3.37 -24.41
C SER A 36 2.89 3.44 -24.40
N LYS A 37 2.32 4.60 -24.06
CA LYS A 37 0.86 4.87 -23.96
C LYS A 37 0.12 4.11 -22.84
N SER A 38 0.84 3.43 -21.97
CA SER A 38 0.28 2.93 -20.70
C SER A 38 0.03 4.05 -19.71
N VAL A 39 -0.78 3.78 -18.69
CA VAL A 39 -1.01 4.70 -17.57
C VAL A 39 -0.51 4.08 -16.26
N ARG A 40 -0.12 4.97 -15.35
CA ARG A 40 0.25 4.65 -13.97
C ARG A 40 -0.42 5.66 -13.05
N GLY A 41 -0.54 5.29 -11.78
CA GLY A 41 -1.15 6.12 -10.75
C GLY A 41 -0.13 6.61 -9.72
N PRO A 42 -0.60 7.19 -8.60
CA PRO A 42 0.27 7.66 -7.52
C PRO A 42 0.73 6.51 -6.61
N CYS A 43 0.07 5.34 -6.68
CA CYS A 43 0.32 4.21 -5.80
C CYS A 43 1.47 3.33 -6.33
N PRO A 44 2.64 3.29 -5.66
CA PRO A 44 3.75 2.45 -6.09
C PRO A 44 3.40 0.95 -6.04
N GLY A 45 2.51 0.52 -5.13
CA GLY A 45 2.06 -0.87 -5.06
C GLY A 45 1.30 -1.29 -6.32
N LEU A 46 0.30 -0.52 -6.75
CA LEU A 46 -0.47 -0.87 -7.94
C LEU A 46 0.36 -0.72 -9.22
N ASN A 47 1.23 0.28 -9.29
CA ASN A 47 2.17 0.41 -10.40
C ASN A 47 3.12 -0.79 -10.47
N THR A 48 3.56 -1.29 -9.31
CA THR A 48 4.38 -2.50 -9.22
C THR A 48 3.63 -3.73 -9.74
N LEU A 49 2.35 -3.92 -9.34
CA LEU A 49 1.53 -5.01 -9.88
C LEU A 49 1.40 -4.93 -11.41
N ALA A 50 1.19 -3.73 -11.95
CA ALA A 50 1.10 -3.54 -13.40
C ALA A 50 2.45 -3.82 -14.08
N ASN A 51 3.57 -3.32 -13.54
CA ASN A 51 4.92 -3.55 -14.09
C ASN A 51 5.32 -5.03 -14.11
N HIS A 52 4.80 -5.82 -13.17
CA HIS A 52 4.96 -7.28 -13.14
C HIS A 52 3.89 -8.06 -13.91
N GLY A 53 2.90 -7.38 -14.50
CA GLY A 53 1.82 -8.02 -15.26
C GLY A 53 0.78 -8.76 -14.43
N PHE A 54 0.74 -8.57 -13.09
CA PHE A 54 -0.28 -9.17 -12.21
C PHE A 54 -1.66 -8.53 -12.35
N ILE A 55 -1.69 -7.30 -12.85
CA ILE A 55 -2.87 -6.60 -13.35
C ILE A 55 -2.55 -6.12 -14.78
N PRO A 56 -3.54 -5.69 -15.60
CA PRO A 56 -3.30 -5.16 -16.95
C PRO A 56 -2.07 -4.25 -17.02
N HIS A 57 -1.06 -4.66 -17.78
CA HIS A 57 0.26 -4.02 -17.81
C HIS A 57 0.22 -2.59 -18.36
N ASP A 58 -0.76 -2.29 -19.21
CA ASP A 58 -1.03 -0.93 -19.70
C ASP A 58 -1.72 -0.03 -18.66
N GLY A 59 -2.12 -0.58 -17.50
CA GLY A 59 -2.74 0.12 -16.39
C GLY A 59 -4.21 0.48 -16.61
N LYS A 60 -4.88 -0.12 -17.60
CA LYS A 60 -6.25 0.23 -17.98
C LYS A 60 -7.23 -0.92 -17.77
N ASN A 61 -8.52 -0.59 -17.65
CA ASN A 61 -9.62 -1.53 -17.54
C ASN A 61 -9.40 -2.61 -16.45
N ILE A 62 -8.84 -2.21 -15.31
CA ILE A 62 -8.55 -3.12 -14.20
C ILE A 62 -9.85 -3.44 -13.49
N THR A 63 -10.27 -4.71 -13.52
CA THR A 63 -11.45 -5.16 -12.78
C THR A 63 -11.16 -5.28 -11.29
N ILE A 64 -12.20 -5.16 -10.47
CA ILE A 64 -12.10 -5.40 -9.02
C ILE A 64 -11.63 -6.82 -8.72
N PHE A 65 -12.10 -7.79 -9.48
CA PHE A 65 -11.69 -9.18 -9.32
C PHE A 65 -10.17 -9.35 -9.58
N ASN A 66 -9.65 -8.77 -10.65
CA ASN A 66 -8.22 -8.84 -10.98
C ASN A 66 -7.39 -8.19 -9.88
N LEU A 67 -7.80 -7.01 -9.41
CA LEU A 67 -7.09 -6.31 -8.35
C LEU A 67 -7.13 -7.10 -7.03
N THR A 68 -8.30 -7.53 -6.56
CA THR A 68 -8.44 -8.35 -5.35
C THR A 68 -7.57 -9.61 -5.43
N SER A 69 -7.62 -10.32 -6.56
CA SER A 69 -6.83 -11.55 -6.77
C SER A 69 -5.32 -11.26 -6.69
N ALA A 70 -4.85 -10.18 -7.31
CA ALA A 70 -3.44 -9.78 -7.27
C ALA A 70 -3.00 -9.37 -5.84
N LEU A 71 -3.81 -8.60 -5.12
CA LEU A 71 -3.51 -8.21 -3.72
C LEU A 71 -3.36 -9.42 -2.81
N ILE A 72 -4.21 -10.44 -2.98
CA ILE A 72 -4.16 -11.67 -2.19
C ILE A 72 -2.95 -12.52 -2.59
N SER A 73 -2.78 -12.81 -3.88
CA SER A 73 -1.76 -13.76 -4.34
C SER A 73 -0.33 -13.20 -4.29
N VAL A 74 -0.16 -11.90 -4.56
CA VAL A 74 1.17 -11.26 -4.64
C VAL A 74 1.56 -10.66 -3.30
N TYR A 75 0.66 -9.94 -2.63
CA TYR A 75 0.96 -9.21 -1.39
C TYR A 75 0.50 -9.93 -0.12
N ASN A 76 -0.10 -11.12 -0.26
CA ASN A 76 -0.67 -11.88 0.85
C ASN A 76 -1.56 -11.02 1.76
N ILE A 77 -2.40 -10.19 1.14
CA ILE A 77 -3.42 -9.39 1.82
C ILE A 77 -4.65 -10.27 2.00
N ALA A 78 -5.17 -10.37 3.22
CA ALA A 78 -6.37 -11.15 3.50
C ALA A 78 -7.60 -10.58 2.76
N GLN A 79 -8.47 -11.48 2.29
CA GLN A 79 -9.64 -11.17 1.47
C GLN A 79 -10.43 -9.92 1.91
N PRO A 80 -10.80 -9.74 3.21
CA PRO A 80 -11.60 -8.58 3.60
C PRO A 80 -10.90 -7.24 3.38
N LEU A 81 -9.58 -7.19 3.54
CA LEU A 81 -8.79 -5.99 3.29
C LEU A 81 -8.55 -5.80 1.78
N ALA A 82 -8.30 -6.89 1.03
CA ALA A 82 -8.15 -6.83 -0.42
C ALA A 82 -9.41 -6.28 -1.11
N ASP A 83 -10.59 -6.76 -0.71
CA ASP A 83 -11.88 -6.28 -1.24
C ASP A 83 -12.14 -4.80 -0.91
N GLU A 84 -11.75 -4.34 0.27
CA GLU A 84 -11.89 -2.94 0.66
C GLU A 84 -10.98 -2.03 -0.18
N LEU A 85 -9.72 -2.41 -0.37
CA LEU A 85 -8.77 -1.67 -1.19
C LEU A 85 -9.23 -1.63 -2.65
N ALA A 86 -9.68 -2.76 -3.19
CA ALA A 86 -10.19 -2.83 -4.56
C ALA A 86 -11.46 -2.00 -4.73
N GLY A 87 -12.41 -2.10 -3.80
CA GLY A 87 -13.61 -1.26 -3.78
C GLY A 87 -13.31 0.24 -3.69
N GLY A 88 -12.24 0.63 -2.97
CA GLY A 88 -11.73 2.00 -2.95
C GLY A 88 -11.30 2.51 -4.32
N ALA A 89 -10.59 1.68 -5.09
CA ALA A 89 -10.18 2.02 -6.46
C ALA A 89 -11.39 2.22 -7.41
N LEU A 90 -12.45 1.42 -7.26
CA LEU A 90 -13.66 1.61 -8.07
C LEU A 90 -14.37 2.94 -7.79
N LYS A 91 -14.36 3.40 -6.52
CA LYS A 91 -15.00 4.68 -6.14
C LYS A 91 -14.38 5.88 -6.85
N VAL A 92 -13.10 5.78 -7.23
CA VAL A 92 -12.42 6.84 -7.98
C VAL A 92 -12.47 6.61 -9.49
N SER A 93 -13.03 5.50 -9.98
CA SER A 93 -13.14 5.22 -11.42
C SER A 93 -13.86 6.34 -12.16
N HIS A 94 -13.48 6.58 -13.42
CA HIS A 94 -14.26 7.43 -14.33
C HIS A 94 -15.53 6.74 -14.84
N ASP A 95 -15.59 5.41 -14.82
CA ASP A 95 -16.76 4.59 -15.17
C ASP A 95 -16.97 3.45 -14.15
N PRO A 96 -17.47 3.77 -12.94
CA PRO A 96 -17.68 2.75 -11.91
C PRO A 96 -18.76 1.72 -12.29
N GLY A 97 -19.67 2.06 -13.22
CA GLY A 97 -20.74 1.15 -13.67
C GLY A 97 -20.20 -0.04 -14.47
N ALA A 98 -19.06 0.13 -15.14
CA ALA A 98 -18.37 -0.94 -15.85
C ALA A 98 -17.58 -1.90 -14.93
N GLY A 99 -17.48 -1.59 -13.62
CA GLY A 99 -16.74 -2.44 -12.67
C GLY A 99 -15.23 -2.45 -12.87
N VAL A 100 -14.71 -1.45 -13.58
CA VAL A 100 -13.28 -1.28 -13.89
C VAL A 100 -12.79 0.10 -13.48
N PHE A 101 -11.48 0.26 -13.37
CA PHE A 101 -10.81 1.55 -13.23
C PHE A 101 -9.46 1.53 -13.98
N ASP A 102 -8.96 2.70 -14.32
CA ASP A 102 -7.60 2.88 -14.83
C ASP A 102 -6.69 3.37 -13.69
N LEU A 103 -5.39 3.04 -13.71
CA LEU A 103 -4.48 3.51 -12.65
C LEU A 103 -4.42 5.04 -12.57
N SER A 104 -4.64 5.76 -13.68
CA SER A 104 -4.72 7.22 -13.71
C SER A 104 -5.96 7.79 -13.02
N ASP A 105 -7.02 7.00 -12.79
CA ASP A 105 -8.20 7.45 -12.04
C ASP A 105 -7.86 7.76 -10.56
N LEU A 106 -6.81 7.12 -10.04
CA LEU A 106 -6.30 7.36 -8.69
C LEU A 106 -5.67 8.75 -8.53
N ASN A 107 -5.41 9.48 -9.62
CA ASN A 107 -4.83 10.83 -9.59
C ASN A 107 -5.86 11.91 -9.16
N LYS A 108 -7.13 11.54 -8.93
CA LYS A 108 -8.17 12.48 -8.49
C LYS A 108 -7.87 12.98 -7.08
N HIS A 109 -7.52 14.26 -7.00
CA HIS A 109 -7.07 14.92 -5.77
C HIS A 109 -8.15 14.96 -4.68
N ASN A 110 -7.73 14.72 -3.44
CA ASN A 110 -8.55 14.71 -2.23
C ASN A 110 -9.63 13.62 -2.14
N ILE A 111 -9.50 12.52 -2.89
CA ILE A 111 -10.31 11.31 -2.67
C ILE A 111 -9.49 10.23 -1.97
N ILE A 112 -8.44 9.76 -2.63
CA ILE A 112 -7.39 8.89 -2.06
C ILE A 112 -6.05 9.60 -2.17
N GLU A 113 -5.72 10.12 -3.37
CA GLU A 113 -4.57 10.99 -3.56
C GLU A 113 -4.69 12.24 -2.67
N HIS A 114 -3.56 12.60 -2.06
CA HIS A 114 -3.47 13.69 -1.11
C HIS A 114 -2.07 14.32 -1.06
N ASP A 115 -2.05 15.58 -0.59
CA ASP A 115 -0.85 16.34 -0.29
C ASP A 115 0.03 15.66 0.78
N GLY A 116 1.32 16.01 0.84
CA GLY A 116 2.25 15.44 1.83
C GLY A 116 2.75 14.05 1.44
N SER A 117 2.66 13.70 0.15
CA SER A 117 3.08 12.40 -0.39
C SER A 117 4.57 12.13 -0.15
N LEU A 118 4.94 10.86 0.05
CA LEU A 118 6.35 10.49 0.29
C LEU A 118 7.23 10.74 -0.93
N THR A 119 6.68 10.57 -2.13
CA THR A 119 7.47 10.53 -3.37
C THR A 119 6.86 11.26 -4.57
N ARG A 120 5.68 11.88 -4.43
CA ARG A 120 4.95 12.62 -5.46
C ARG A 120 4.81 14.08 -5.04
N GLU A 121 4.73 14.99 -6.00
CA GLU A 121 4.50 16.42 -5.72
C GLU A 121 3.04 16.64 -5.30
N ASP A 122 2.80 17.70 -4.54
CA ASP A 122 1.45 18.10 -4.13
C ASP A 122 0.68 18.72 -5.30
N TYR A 123 -0.64 18.76 -5.20
CA TYR A 123 -1.48 19.18 -6.33
C TYR A 123 -1.34 20.66 -6.67
N ASN A 124 -1.23 21.53 -5.65
CA ASN A 124 -1.29 22.98 -5.84
C ASN A 124 0.07 23.66 -6.03
N VAL A 125 1.18 22.91 -5.99
CA VAL A 125 2.51 23.48 -6.27
C VAL A 125 2.69 23.76 -7.77
N ALA A 126 3.66 24.61 -8.11
CA ALA A 126 3.93 24.95 -9.50
C ALA A 126 4.30 23.67 -10.30
N ASN A 127 3.49 23.37 -11.33
CA ASN A 127 3.55 22.12 -12.11
C ASN A 127 3.36 20.85 -11.26
N GLY A 128 2.45 20.89 -10.28
CA GLY A 128 2.11 19.75 -9.43
C GLY A 128 1.81 18.48 -10.23
N ASP A 129 2.65 17.47 -10.04
CA ASP A 129 2.49 16.13 -10.58
C ASP A 129 2.29 15.15 -9.42
N VAL A 130 1.02 14.81 -9.20
CA VAL A 130 0.58 13.98 -8.07
C VAL A 130 0.81 12.48 -8.26
N HIS A 131 1.33 12.04 -9.41
CA HIS A 131 1.37 10.61 -9.75
C HIS A 131 2.76 10.09 -10.14
N THR A 132 3.59 10.90 -10.77
CA THR A 132 4.94 10.48 -11.18
C THR A 132 5.90 10.44 -9.98
N PHE A 133 6.73 9.40 -9.91
CA PHE A 133 7.81 9.32 -8.93
C PHE A 133 8.76 10.52 -9.06
N HIS A 134 9.01 11.23 -7.96
CA HIS A 134 9.86 12.42 -7.94
C HIS A 134 11.19 12.18 -7.17
N PRO A 135 12.35 12.08 -7.86
CA PRO A 135 13.63 11.73 -7.24
C PRO A 135 14.08 12.67 -6.10
N ARG A 136 13.80 13.98 -6.20
CA ARG A 136 14.10 14.94 -5.11
C ARG A 136 13.33 14.61 -3.83
N LEU A 137 12.03 14.35 -3.94
CA LEU A 137 11.18 14.07 -2.78
C LEU A 137 11.54 12.71 -2.19
N PHE A 138 11.88 11.74 -3.05
CA PHE A 138 12.41 10.46 -2.59
C PHE A 138 13.71 10.61 -1.80
N ARG A 139 14.66 11.45 -2.25
CA ARG A 139 15.88 11.76 -1.46
C ARG A 139 15.56 12.40 -0.11
N GLN A 140 14.58 13.30 -0.05
CA GLN A 140 14.12 13.86 1.23
C GLN A 140 13.54 12.77 2.13
N PHE A 141 12.66 11.91 1.58
CA PHE A 141 12.09 10.77 2.29
C PHE A 141 13.19 9.86 2.86
N LEU A 142 14.16 9.46 2.05
CA LEU A 142 15.30 8.64 2.50
C LEU A 142 16.10 9.30 3.64
N GLY A 143 16.29 10.63 3.60
CA GLY A 143 17.00 11.38 4.63
C GLY A 143 16.37 11.26 6.03
N TYR A 144 15.07 11.00 6.12
CA TYR A 144 14.40 10.77 7.40
C TYR A 144 14.52 9.32 7.91
N LEU A 145 14.83 8.37 7.03
CA LEU A 145 14.95 6.96 7.39
C LEU A 145 16.25 6.66 8.14
N GLY A 146 17.30 7.45 7.89
CA GLY A 146 18.64 7.30 8.47
C GLY A 146 19.48 6.22 7.78
N ASP A 147 20.68 5.98 8.32
CA ASP A 147 21.75 5.22 7.63
C ASP A 147 21.97 3.81 8.21
N SER A 148 21.06 3.32 9.06
CA SER A 148 21.17 2.01 9.72
C SER A 148 21.05 0.81 8.76
N GLY A 149 20.67 1.04 7.50
CA GLY A 149 20.37 0.00 6.52
C GLY A 149 19.05 -0.73 6.75
N CYS A 150 18.31 -0.44 7.82
CA CYS A 150 17.02 -1.03 8.15
C CYS A 150 16.02 0.05 8.59
N VAL A 151 14.77 -0.09 8.18
CA VAL A 151 13.70 0.87 8.45
C VAL A 151 12.81 0.37 9.59
N ASP A 152 12.89 1.03 10.74
CA ASP A 152 11.97 0.79 11.86
C ASP A 152 10.77 1.75 11.83
N LEU A 153 9.76 1.51 12.67
CA LEU A 153 8.55 2.34 12.69
C LEU A 153 8.83 3.79 13.14
N LEU A 154 9.88 4.04 13.91
CA LEU A 154 10.27 5.40 14.31
C LEU A 154 10.83 6.17 13.11
N ALA A 155 11.62 5.53 12.26
CA ALA A 155 12.05 6.06 10.97
C ALA A 155 10.86 6.35 10.04
N VAL A 156 9.90 5.42 9.95
CA VAL A 156 8.66 5.62 9.18
C VAL A 156 7.88 6.84 9.66
N ALA A 157 7.66 6.97 10.98
CA ALA A 157 6.92 8.09 11.56
C ALA A 157 7.63 9.44 11.32
N ARG A 158 8.96 9.49 11.52
CA ARG A 158 9.77 10.66 11.21
C ARG A 158 9.70 11.05 9.74
N ALA A 159 9.79 10.08 8.84
CA ALA A 159 9.68 10.29 7.40
C ALA A 159 8.33 10.87 6.99
N ARG A 160 7.24 10.25 7.45
CA ARG A 160 5.89 10.73 7.11
C ARG A 160 5.67 12.15 7.61
N TRP A 161 5.99 12.42 8.87
CA TRP A 161 5.82 13.75 9.45
C TRP A 161 6.72 14.79 8.80
N GLY A 162 7.99 14.44 8.56
CA GLY A 162 8.95 15.33 7.92
C GLY A 162 8.50 15.79 6.54
N ARG A 163 7.96 14.85 5.72
CA ARG A 163 7.37 15.18 4.42
C ARG A 163 6.18 16.11 4.55
N ILE A 164 5.22 15.81 5.44
CA ILE A 164 4.05 16.68 5.70
C ILE A 164 4.48 18.10 6.08
N GLN A 165 5.44 18.26 6.99
CA GLN A 165 5.92 19.58 7.40
C GLN A 165 6.59 20.33 6.25
N LYS A 166 7.43 19.64 5.46
CA LYS A 166 8.11 20.23 4.30
C LYS A 166 7.15 20.66 3.20
N GLU A 167 6.10 19.88 2.96
CA GLU A 167 5.07 20.22 1.98
C GLU A 167 4.20 21.37 2.45
N LYS A 168 3.79 21.39 3.73
CA LYS A 168 3.03 22.50 4.31
C LYS A 168 3.75 23.86 4.21
N GLU A 169 5.09 23.86 4.24
CA GLU A 169 5.90 25.08 4.01
C GLU A 169 5.90 25.51 2.54
N ARG A 170 5.72 24.58 1.59
CA ARG A 170 5.84 24.82 0.14
C ARG A 170 4.50 25.08 -0.53
N ASP A 171 3.44 24.39 -0.11
CA ASP A 171 2.11 24.49 -0.69
C ASP A 171 1.21 25.40 0.16
N SER A 172 0.94 26.60 -0.36
CA SER A 172 0.03 27.58 0.27
C SER A 172 -1.42 27.10 0.42
N LYS A 173 -1.82 26.05 -0.28
CA LYS A 173 -3.17 25.45 -0.27
C LYS A 173 -3.18 24.03 0.31
N PHE A 174 -2.10 23.65 0.99
CA PHE A 174 -1.91 22.32 1.59
C PHE A 174 -3.13 21.86 2.40
N VAL A 175 -3.63 20.65 2.09
CA VAL A 175 -4.75 20.03 2.80
C VAL A 175 -4.28 18.83 3.62
N PHE A 176 -4.47 18.90 4.94
CA PHE A 176 -4.17 17.78 5.83
C PHE A 176 -5.18 17.65 6.97
N GLY A 177 -6.34 17.09 6.65
CA GLY A 177 -7.40 16.76 7.61
C GLY A 177 -7.33 15.32 8.11
N ALA A 178 -8.38 14.89 8.81
CA ALA A 178 -8.47 13.53 9.36
C ALA A 178 -8.36 12.43 8.28
N GLN A 179 -8.92 12.66 7.09
CA GLN A 179 -8.87 11.73 5.96
C GLN A 179 -7.45 11.60 5.40
N GLN A 180 -6.78 12.71 5.07
CA GLN A 180 -5.40 12.71 4.56
C GLN A 180 -4.44 12.11 5.58
N ARG A 181 -4.64 12.41 6.86
CA ARG A 181 -3.89 11.79 7.96
C ARG A 181 -4.05 10.27 7.97
N TYR A 182 -5.29 9.78 7.87
CA TYR A 182 -5.55 8.34 7.84
C TYR A 182 -4.86 7.66 6.66
N PHE A 183 -5.00 8.18 5.44
CA PHE A 183 -4.34 7.60 4.26
C PHE A 183 -2.81 7.66 4.36
N SER A 184 -2.25 8.81 4.77
CA SER A 184 -0.83 8.99 5.00
C SER A 184 -0.23 7.94 5.96
N LEU A 185 -0.90 7.67 7.08
CA LEU A 185 -0.45 6.64 8.03
C LEU A 185 -0.65 5.23 7.46
N SER A 186 -1.77 4.98 6.80
CA SER A 186 -2.10 3.68 6.20
C SER A 186 -1.08 3.28 5.14
N GLU A 187 -0.75 4.17 4.20
CA GLU A 187 0.28 3.93 3.19
C GLU A 187 1.65 3.65 3.80
N SER A 188 1.99 4.37 4.87
CA SER A 188 3.26 4.20 5.59
C SER A 188 3.34 2.84 6.25
N ALA A 189 2.24 2.38 6.85
CA ALA A 189 2.11 1.04 7.37
C ALA A 189 2.17 0.00 6.24
N SER A 190 1.47 0.23 5.12
CA SER A 190 1.41 -0.70 4.00
C SER A 190 2.78 -1.01 3.40
N TYR A 191 3.59 -0.01 3.04
CA TYR A 191 4.91 -0.31 2.47
C TYR A 191 5.84 -0.96 3.51
N TRP A 192 5.75 -0.54 4.78
CA TRP A 192 6.58 -1.10 5.84
C TRP A 192 6.25 -2.57 6.08
N MET A 193 4.96 -2.92 6.13
CA MET A 193 4.50 -4.31 6.26
C MET A 193 4.83 -5.14 5.02
N LEU A 194 4.63 -4.58 3.81
CA LEU A 194 4.93 -5.25 2.54
C LEU A 194 6.41 -5.63 2.42
N LEU A 195 7.30 -4.73 2.85
CA LEU A 195 8.74 -4.89 2.70
C LEU A 195 9.42 -5.43 3.98
N LYS A 196 8.63 -5.85 4.97
CA LYS A 196 9.16 -6.53 6.16
C LYS A 196 9.47 -7.97 5.82
N ASP A 197 10.74 -8.32 5.89
CA ASP A 197 11.21 -9.68 5.69
C ASP A 197 10.59 -10.61 6.76
N PRO A 198 9.76 -11.58 6.38
CA PRO A 198 9.17 -12.50 7.34
C PRO A 198 10.20 -13.40 8.04
N LYS A 199 11.41 -13.56 7.49
CA LYS A 199 12.47 -14.37 8.10
C LYS A 199 13.19 -13.63 9.23
N THR A 200 13.42 -12.34 9.05
CA THR A 200 14.24 -11.53 9.98
C THR A 200 13.43 -10.53 10.79
N GLY A 201 12.20 -10.24 10.38
CA GLY A 201 11.35 -9.21 10.97
C GLY A 201 11.81 -7.78 10.69
N LYS A 202 12.79 -7.57 9.80
CA LYS A 202 13.37 -6.26 9.46
C LYS A 202 12.85 -5.78 8.11
N VAL A 203 12.88 -4.46 7.90
CA VAL A 203 12.62 -3.84 6.58
C VAL A 203 13.96 -3.32 6.03
N PRO A 204 14.59 -4.01 5.07
CA PRO A 204 15.85 -3.54 4.49
C PRO A 204 15.64 -2.21 3.74
N LEU A 205 16.51 -1.23 3.98
CA LEU A 205 16.44 0.07 3.28
C LEU A 205 16.59 -0.11 1.76
N GLU A 206 17.38 -1.09 1.31
CA GLU A 206 17.52 -1.42 -0.10
C GLU A 206 16.19 -1.83 -0.74
N TRP A 207 15.33 -2.57 -0.02
CA TRP A 207 14.03 -2.99 -0.53
C TRP A 207 13.09 -1.80 -0.69
N VAL A 208 13.12 -0.84 0.23
CA VAL A 208 12.37 0.43 0.12
C VAL A 208 12.82 1.21 -1.12
N LYS A 209 14.13 1.29 -1.39
CA LYS A 209 14.67 1.94 -2.58
C LYS A 209 14.18 1.28 -3.87
N ILE A 210 14.33 -0.04 -3.99
CA ILE A 210 13.87 -0.77 -5.18
C ILE A 210 12.37 -0.56 -5.39
N PHE A 211 11.55 -0.68 -4.33
CA PHE A 211 10.11 -0.57 -4.44
C PHE A 211 9.65 0.82 -4.91
N PHE A 212 10.18 1.90 -4.33
CA PHE A 212 9.72 3.24 -4.70
C PHE A 212 10.36 3.77 -6.00
N GLU A 213 11.65 3.51 -6.24
CA GLU A 213 12.35 4.04 -7.42
C GLU A 213 12.04 3.27 -8.69
N GLN A 214 11.79 1.96 -8.57
CA GLN A 214 11.63 1.06 -9.72
C GLN A 214 10.21 0.51 -9.85
N GLU A 215 9.37 0.72 -8.83
CA GLU A 215 8.03 0.12 -8.75
C GLU A 215 8.12 -1.38 -9.09
N ARG A 216 9.00 -2.03 -8.32
CA ARG A 216 9.44 -3.41 -8.49
C ARG A 216 9.54 -4.08 -7.12
N LEU A 217 9.13 -5.33 -7.05
CA LEU A 217 9.35 -6.16 -5.87
C LEU A 217 10.80 -6.69 -5.84
N PRO A 218 11.51 -6.61 -4.70
CA PRO A 218 12.94 -6.93 -4.62
C PRO A 218 13.22 -8.44 -4.47
N PHE A 219 12.66 -9.27 -5.35
CA PHE A 219 12.79 -10.74 -5.30
C PHE A 219 14.22 -11.25 -5.41
N GLU A 220 15.02 -10.65 -6.29
CA GLU A 220 16.43 -10.98 -6.46
C GLU A 220 17.25 -10.73 -5.18
N LYS A 221 16.71 -9.92 -4.26
CA LYS A 221 17.27 -9.63 -2.93
C LYS A 221 16.69 -10.51 -1.83
N GLY A 222 15.87 -11.51 -2.20
CA GLY A 222 15.29 -12.49 -1.29
C GLY A 222 13.96 -12.06 -0.67
N TRP A 223 13.28 -11.04 -1.20
CA TRP A 223 11.94 -10.65 -0.75
C TRP A 223 10.96 -11.82 -0.86
N LEU A 224 10.12 -11.94 0.16
CA LEU A 224 8.98 -12.82 0.20
C LEU A 224 7.76 -12.00 0.59
N PRO A 225 6.54 -12.39 0.16
CA PRO A 225 5.33 -11.72 0.61
C PRO A 225 5.21 -11.79 2.14
N PRO A 226 4.50 -10.83 2.76
CA PRO A 226 4.22 -10.85 4.19
C PRO A 226 3.68 -12.22 4.63
N ASN A 227 4.18 -12.74 5.76
CA ASN A 227 3.67 -13.97 6.35
C ASN A 227 3.73 -13.84 7.89
N PRO A 228 2.60 -13.90 8.63
CA PRO A 228 1.23 -14.16 8.16
C PRO A 228 0.65 -13.09 7.24
N ALA A 229 -0.51 -13.38 6.63
CA ALA A 229 -1.22 -12.47 5.75
C ALA A 229 -1.53 -11.12 6.43
N VAL A 230 -1.47 -10.03 5.66
CA VAL A 230 -1.84 -8.68 6.14
C VAL A 230 -3.36 -8.61 6.26
N THR A 231 -3.85 -8.25 7.43
CA THR A 231 -5.28 -8.13 7.74
C THR A 231 -5.63 -6.69 8.09
N LYS A 232 -6.92 -6.39 8.24
CA LYS A 232 -7.37 -5.06 8.69
C LYS A 232 -6.83 -4.74 10.08
N GLU A 233 -6.81 -5.73 10.96
CA GLU A 233 -6.35 -5.61 12.34
C GLU A 233 -4.85 -5.34 12.39
N THR A 234 -4.04 -6.13 11.68
CA THR A 234 -2.59 -5.92 11.66
C THR A 234 -2.21 -4.59 11.02
N LEU A 235 -2.92 -4.16 9.96
CA LEU A 235 -2.76 -2.83 9.38
C LEU A 235 -3.12 -1.72 10.39
N ALA A 236 -4.27 -1.83 11.06
CA ALA A 236 -4.71 -0.86 12.06
C ALA A 236 -3.74 -0.74 13.25
N ASP A 237 -3.19 -1.86 13.70
CA ASP A 237 -2.20 -1.89 14.78
C ASP A 237 -0.90 -1.16 14.39
N VAL A 238 -0.43 -1.33 13.16
CA VAL A 238 0.76 -0.62 12.67
C VAL A 238 0.46 0.87 12.44
N ILE A 239 -0.71 1.22 11.90
CA ILE A 239 -1.16 2.62 11.80
C ILE A 239 -1.13 3.31 13.16
N LYS A 240 -1.69 2.65 14.19
CA LYS A 240 -1.70 3.16 15.56
C LYS A 240 -0.29 3.35 16.11
N GLN A 241 0.62 2.39 15.88
CA GLN A 241 2.01 2.52 16.32
C GLN A 241 2.73 3.69 15.65
N ILE A 242 2.58 3.85 14.33
CA ILE A 242 3.15 5.00 13.62
C ILE A 242 2.57 6.29 14.20
N ALA A 243 1.24 6.38 14.35
CA ALA A 243 0.59 7.56 14.92
C ALA A 243 1.11 7.94 16.32
N LEU A 244 1.37 6.96 17.20
CA LEU A 244 1.93 7.19 18.53
C LEU A 244 3.38 7.67 18.51
N LEU A 245 4.15 7.29 17.47
CA LEU A 245 5.52 7.74 17.26
C LEU A 245 5.60 9.08 16.52
N THR A 246 4.55 9.48 15.80
CA THR A 246 4.47 10.74 15.07
C THR A 246 4.28 11.91 16.03
N PRO A 247 5.15 12.95 16.01
CA PRO A 247 5.11 14.05 16.97
C PRO A 247 4.09 15.14 16.59
N GLU A 248 2.87 14.78 16.22
CA GLU A 248 1.85 15.73 15.74
C GLU A 248 1.37 16.69 16.87
N ASP A 249 1.26 16.18 18.09
CA ASP A 249 0.74 16.94 19.25
C ASP A 249 1.78 17.86 19.92
N LYS A 250 3.06 17.75 19.56
CA LYS A 250 4.12 18.58 20.16
C LYS A 250 4.33 19.90 19.42
N ALA A 251 3.86 20.02 18.18
CA ALA A 251 3.99 21.23 17.36
C ALA A 251 2.91 22.29 17.65
N SER A 252 1.89 21.98 18.44
CA SER A 252 0.84 22.94 18.86
C SER A 252 1.12 23.60 20.21
N LYS A 253 2.27 23.32 20.84
CA LYS A 253 2.64 23.81 22.18
C LYS A 253 4.01 24.50 22.26
N SER A 254 4.59 24.93 21.13
CA SER A 254 5.80 25.78 21.10
C SER A 254 5.48 27.16 20.56
#